data_AF-X1VSF4-F1
#
_entry.id   AF-X1VSF4-F1
#
_cell.length_a   1.000
_cell.length_b   1.000
_cell.length_c   1.000
_cell.angle_alpha   90.00
_cell.angle_beta   90.00
_cell.angle_gamma   90.00
#
_symmetry.space_group_name_H-M   'P 1'
#
loop_
_entity.id
_entity.type
_entity.pdbx_description
1 polymer ?
#
loop_
_entity_poly.entity_id
_entity_poly.type
_entity_poly.pdbx_seq_one_letter_code
_entity_poly.pdbx_strand_id
1 'polypeptide(L)'
;MKHKIKILIMVSSLFLVLSLVGCIGSSDKVQITQIAKNIEKAIEKKDVYLFMDNISYNYSDTGGGTYDNHINGLPEEMFSNIEESEDLLNFFSMFKIEQKVTIPESDIVVTDIYATGKMEIKISLEGCILWVICTDLYNENIEYNVDFIKEEDNWKIISMVEI
;
A
#
# COMPACT_ATOMS: atom_id res chain seq x y z
N MET A 1 10.40 -46.81 6.98
CA MET A 1 10.58 -46.38 5.57
C MET A 1 9.29 -45.83 4.94
N LYS A 2 8.15 -46.53 5.04
CA LYS A 2 6.85 -46.13 4.45
C LYS A 2 6.33 -44.73 4.85
N HIS A 3 6.51 -44.31 6.10
CA HIS A 3 6.04 -42.98 6.57
C HIS A 3 6.87 -41.81 6.04
N LYS A 4 8.20 -42.00 5.85
CA LYS A 4 9.09 -40.95 5.31
C LYS A 4 8.80 -40.66 3.84
N ILE A 5 8.43 -41.69 3.07
CA ILE A 5 8.04 -41.55 1.66
C ILE A 5 6.70 -40.79 1.53
N LYS A 6 5.73 -41.04 2.42
CA LYS A 6 4.45 -40.29 2.43
C LYS A 6 4.65 -38.81 2.73
N ILE A 7 5.52 -38.47 3.69
CA ILE A 7 5.83 -37.08 4.01
C ILE A 7 6.57 -36.40 2.84
N LEU A 8 7.52 -37.08 2.22
CA LEU A 8 8.25 -36.56 1.05
C LEU A 8 7.31 -36.29 -0.14
N ILE A 9 6.36 -37.19 -0.40
CA ILE A 9 5.36 -37.01 -1.47
C ILE A 9 4.45 -35.83 -1.14
N MET A 10 4.02 -35.68 0.12
CA MET A 10 3.13 -34.58 0.55
C MET A 10 3.81 -33.21 0.47
N VAL A 11 5.08 -33.13 0.87
CA VAL A 11 5.90 -31.90 0.77
C VAL A 11 6.21 -31.56 -0.68
N SER A 12 6.52 -32.56 -1.52
CA SER A 12 6.76 -32.37 -2.96
C SER A 12 5.50 -31.92 -3.70
N SER A 13 4.32 -32.46 -3.37
CA SER A 13 3.05 -32.01 -3.95
C SER A 13 2.66 -30.61 -3.52
N LEU A 14 2.98 -30.22 -2.27
CA LEU A 14 2.74 -28.86 -1.79
C LEU A 14 3.66 -27.85 -2.49
N PHE A 15 4.91 -28.22 -2.75
CA PHE A 15 5.85 -27.42 -3.51
C PHE A 15 5.44 -27.26 -4.98
N LEU A 16 4.88 -28.31 -5.59
CA LEU A 16 4.33 -28.27 -6.96
C LEU A 16 3.12 -27.34 -7.06
N VAL A 17 2.21 -27.35 -6.08
CA VAL A 17 1.06 -26.42 -6.02
C VAL A 17 1.51 -24.97 -5.81
N LEU A 18 2.55 -24.74 -5.00
CA LEU A 18 3.13 -23.41 -4.80
C LEU A 18 3.89 -22.90 -6.03
N SER A 19 4.46 -23.80 -6.85
CA SER A 19 5.13 -23.43 -8.11
C SER A 19 4.17 -23.17 -9.29
N LEU A 20 2.88 -23.53 -9.14
CA LEU A 20 1.84 -23.33 -10.17
C LEU A 20 1.18 -21.95 -10.13
N VAL A 21 1.63 -21.03 -9.27
CA VAL A 21 1.22 -19.61 -9.30
C VAL A 21 2.08 -18.79 -10.29
N GLY A 22 2.81 -19.47 -11.18
CA GLY A 22 3.57 -18.86 -12.26
C GLY A 22 2.71 -18.57 -13.50
N CYS A 23 2.57 -17.28 -13.82
CA CYS A 23 2.17 -16.71 -15.10
C CYS A 23 0.68 -16.79 -15.50
N ILE A 24 -0.19 -16.16 -14.71
CA ILE A 24 -1.12 -15.21 -15.33
C ILE A 24 -0.33 -13.91 -15.38
N GLY A 25 0.04 -13.42 -16.57
CA GLY A 25 0.57 -12.07 -16.68
C GLY A 25 -0.46 -11.13 -16.08
N SER A 26 -0.23 -10.70 -14.84
CA SER A 26 -1.05 -9.70 -14.17
C SER A 26 -1.09 -8.50 -15.12
N SER A 27 -2.30 -8.07 -15.51
CA SER A 27 -2.42 -6.90 -16.38
C SER A 27 -1.74 -5.72 -15.69
N ASP A 28 -1.19 -4.79 -16.47
CA ASP A 28 -0.48 -3.64 -15.90
C ASP A 28 -1.34 -2.89 -14.86
N LYS A 29 -2.66 -2.80 -15.12
CA LYS A 29 -3.65 -2.27 -14.15
C LYS A 29 -3.68 -3.03 -12.83
N VAL A 30 -3.69 -4.36 -12.86
CA VAL A 30 -3.71 -5.18 -11.63
C VAL A 30 -2.41 -5.00 -10.85
N GLN A 31 -1.26 -4.89 -11.52
CA GLN A 31 0.02 -4.59 -10.85
C GLN A 31 0.02 -3.20 -10.22
N ILE A 32 -0.48 -2.19 -10.94
CA ILE A 32 -0.62 -0.83 -10.43
C ILE A 32 -1.59 -0.78 -9.22
N THR A 33 -2.74 -1.44 -9.28
CA THR A 33 -3.66 -1.52 -8.13
C THR A 33 -3.02 -2.28 -6.94
N GLN A 34 -2.07 -3.19 -7.19
CA GLN A 34 -1.32 -3.85 -6.11
C GLN A 34 -0.39 -2.89 -5.36
N ILE A 35 0.08 -1.80 -5.99
CA ILE A 35 0.84 -0.74 -5.31
C ILE A 35 0.02 -0.14 -4.17
N ALA A 36 -1.26 0.15 -4.38
CA ALA A 36 -2.14 0.67 -3.33
C ALA A 36 -2.15 -0.23 -2.08
N LYS A 37 -2.27 -1.54 -2.26
CA LYS A 37 -2.26 -2.52 -1.15
C LYS A 37 -0.90 -2.60 -0.46
N ASN A 38 0.19 -2.44 -1.20
CA ASN A 38 1.53 -2.43 -0.63
C ASN A 38 1.74 -1.18 0.23
N ILE A 39 1.29 -0.01 -0.25
CA ILE A 39 1.32 1.25 0.49
C ILE A 39 0.42 1.15 1.73
N GLU A 40 -0.82 0.66 1.60
CA GLU A 40 -1.73 0.44 2.74
C GLU A 40 -1.05 -0.39 3.85
N LYS A 41 -0.38 -1.47 3.46
CA LYS A 41 0.39 -2.32 4.38
C LYS A 41 1.62 -1.62 4.97
N ALA A 42 2.26 -0.74 4.22
CA ALA A 42 3.37 0.07 4.71
C ALA A 42 2.91 1.06 5.77
N ILE A 43 1.74 1.70 5.56
CA ILE A 43 1.10 2.60 6.53
C ILE A 43 0.68 1.82 7.79
N GLU A 44 0.02 0.67 7.64
CA GLU A 44 -0.39 -0.18 8.77
C GLU A 44 0.81 -0.57 9.65
N LYS A 45 1.95 -0.84 9.02
CA LYS A 45 3.19 -1.23 9.71
C LYS A 45 4.07 -0.06 10.12
N LYS A 46 3.75 1.16 9.67
CA LYS A 46 4.58 2.36 9.80
C LYS A 46 6.02 2.10 9.34
N ASP A 47 6.16 1.46 8.17
CA ASP A 47 7.44 1.01 7.61
C ASP A 47 7.78 1.80 6.35
N VAL A 48 8.73 2.73 6.50
CA VAL A 48 9.18 3.62 5.42
C VAL A 48 9.77 2.82 4.26
N TYR A 49 10.50 1.74 4.53
CA TYR A 49 11.11 0.94 3.47
C TYR A 49 10.06 0.21 2.63
N LEU A 50 9.02 -0.34 3.27
CA LEU A 50 7.90 -0.95 2.55
C LEU A 50 7.12 0.07 1.71
N PHE A 51 7.04 1.33 2.14
CA PHE A 51 6.45 2.39 1.35
C PHE A 51 7.31 2.67 0.12
N MET A 52 8.60 2.96 0.36
CA MET A 52 9.58 3.33 -0.68
C MET A 52 9.84 2.20 -1.68
N ASP A 53 9.60 0.94 -1.31
CA ASP A 53 9.60 -0.21 -2.23
C ASP A 53 8.57 -0.08 -3.38
N ASN A 54 7.63 0.85 -3.33
CA ASN A 54 6.68 1.12 -4.42
C ASN A 54 7.07 2.36 -5.26
N ILE A 55 8.13 3.04 -4.88
CA ILE A 55 8.57 4.31 -5.44
C ILE A 55 9.80 4.05 -6.34
N SER A 56 9.82 4.69 -7.50
CA SER A 56 10.97 4.64 -8.41
C SER A 56 12.13 5.44 -7.83
N TYR A 57 13.36 4.97 -8.04
CA TYR A 57 14.56 5.75 -7.73
C TYR A 57 14.60 7.09 -8.48
N ASN A 58 13.90 7.18 -9.62
CA ASN A 58 13.78 8.40 -10.42
C ASN A 58 12.57 9.28 -10.02
N TYR A 59 11.94 9.00 -8.88
CA TYR A 59 10.80 9.79 -8.40
C TYR A 59 11.17 11.27 -8.25
N SER A 60 10.30 12.15 -8.77
CA SER A 60 10.36 13.58 -8.53
C SER A 60 8.98 14.21 -8.69
N ASP A 61 8.61 15.07 -7.75
CA ASP A 61 7.36 15.85 -7.83
C ASP A 61 7.60 17.37 -7.81
N THR A 62 6.52 18.13 -7.98
CA THR A 62 6.54 19.60 -7.99
C THR A 62 6.74 20.23 -6.61
N GLY A 63 6.57 19.47 -5.53
CA GLY A 63 6.80 19.89 -4.15
C GLY A 63 8.26 19.78 -3.71
N GLY A 64 9.15 19.27 -4.58
CA GLY A 64 10.55 19.01 -4.27
C GLY A 64 10.79 17.65 -3.62
N GLY A 65 9.78 16.77 -3.61
CA GLY A 65 9.94 15.38 -3.23
C GLY A 65 10.79 14.63 -4.25
N THR A 66 11.70 13.80 -3.74
CA THR A 66 12.58 12.89 -4.48
C THR A 66 12.58 11.53 -3.78
N TYR A 67 13.11 10.50 -4.43
CA TYR A 67 13.32 9.22 -3.75
C TYR A 67 14.21 9.37 -2.50
N ASP A 68 15.32 10.10 -2.62
CA ASP A 68 16.34 10.22 -1.56
C ASP A 68 15.87 10.99 -0.32
N ASN A 69 14.90 11.90 -0.47
CA ASN A 69 14.29 12.62 0.66
C ASN A 69 12.94 12.03 1.10
N HIS A 70 12.65 10.79 0.69
CA HIS A 70 11.41 10.08 0.98
C HIS A 70 10.17 10.90 0.62
N ILE A 71 10.15 11.47 -0.58
CA ILE A 71 9.01 12.27 -1.06
C ILE A 71 8.79 13.46 -0.10
N ASN A 72 9.88 14.15 0.22
CA ASN A 72 9.90 15.26 1.18
C ASN A 72 9.37 14.87 2.58
N GLY A 73 9.66 13.65 3.03
CA GLY A 73 9.26 13.15 4.34
C GLY A 73 7.78 12.73 4.45
N LEU A 74 7.09 12.55 3.32
CA LEU A 74 5.67 12.20 3.29
C LEU A 74 5.34 10.92 4.11
N PRO A 75 6.08 9.79 3.97
CA PRO A 75 5.80 8.60 4.77
C PRO A 75 5.97 8.85 6.26
N GLU A 76 7.03 9.55 6.67
CA GLU A 76 7.31 9.86 8.07
C GLU A 76 6.23 10.75 8.70
N GLU A 77 5.79 11.79 7.98
CA GLU A 77 4.73 12.69 8.44
C GLU A 77 3.43 11.90 8.65
N MET A 78 3.04 11.09 7.67
CA MET A 78 1.85 10.26 7.74
C MET A 78 1.90 9.29 8.92
N PHE A 79 3.04 8.65 9.16
CA PHE A 79 3.19 7.70 10.28
C PHE A 79 3.18 8.42 11.62
N SER A 80 3.79 9.60 11.73
CA SER A 80 3.75 10.42 12.94
C SER A 80 2.30 10.78 13.30
N ASN A 81 1.48 11.20 12.33
CA ASN A 81 0.08 11.54 12.56
C ASN A 81 -0.75 10.33 13.03
N ILE A 82 -0.45 9.14 12.51
CA ILE A 82 -1.07 7.89 12.95
C ILE A 82 -0.63 7.54 14.37
N GLU A 83 0.65 7.66 14.71
CA GLU A 83 1.16 7.37 16.06
C GLU A 83 0.56 8.29 17.12
N GLU A 84 0.44 9.58 16.83
CA GLU A 84 -0.26 10.52 17.71
C GLU A 84 -1.72 10.11 17.93
N SER A 85 -2.38 9.60 16.88
CA SER A 85 -3.74 9.06 16.98
C SER A 85 -3.79 7.76 17.80
N GLU A 86 -2.80 6.88 17.65
CA GLU A 86 -2.67 5.63 18.42
C GLU A 86 -2.42 5.89 19.91
N ASP A 87 -1.66 6.93 20.26
CA ASP A 87 -1.46 7.32 21.65
C ASP A 87 -2.77 7.76 22.31
N LEU A 88 -3.67 8.41 21.55
CA LEU A 88 -5.03 8.69 22.01
C LEU A 88 -5.86 7.41 22.19
N LEU A 89 -5.71 6.39 21.31
CA LEU A 89 -6.33 5.07 21.47
C LEU A 89 -5.89 4.40 22.78
N ASN A 90 -4.58 4.44 23.06
CA ASN A 90 -3.99 3.81 24.24
C ASN A 90 -4.53 4.44 25.54
N PHE A 91 -4.80 5.74 25.52
CA PHE A 91 -5.43 6.42 26.65
C PHE A 91 -6.94 6.14 26.74
N PHE A 92 -7.61 5.98 25.59
CA PHE A 92 -9.05 5.72 25.49
C PHE A 92 -9.36 4.49 24.60
N SER A 93 -9.51 3.32 25.22
CA SER A 93 -9.86 2.04 24.56
C SER A 93 -11.18 1.99 23.74
N MET A 94 -11.86 3.13 23.63
CA MET A 94 -13.06 3.29 22.80
C MET A 94 -12.75 3.67 21.36
N PHE A 95 -11.53 4.08 21.04
CA PHE A 95 -11.20 4.54 19.70
C PHE A 95 -10.69 3.39 18.80
N LYS A 96 -10.76 3.57 17.48
CA LYS A 96 -10.25 2.66 16.44
C LYS A 96 -9.69 3.47 15.28
N ILE A 97 -8.57 3.05 14.70
CA ILE A 97 -8.04 3.64 13.46
C ILE A 97 -8.36 2.70 12.30
N GLU A 98 -8.92 3.24 11.22
CA GLU A 98 -8.99 2.55 9.92
C GLU A 98 -8.12 3.27 8.90
N GLN A 99 -7.43 2.49 8.08
CA GLN A 99 -6.57 2.99 7.02
C GLN A 99 -6.95 2.28 5.73
N LYS A 100 -7.02 3.01 4.63
CA LYS A 100 -7.37 2.46 3.33
C LYS A 100 -6.68 3.21 2.21
N VAL A 101 -6.04 2.48 1.30
CA VAL A 101 -5.42 3.08 0.10
C VAL A 101 -6.05 2.47 -1.14
N THR A 102 -6.46 3.30 -2.08
CA THR A 102 -7.11 2.83 -3.31
C THR A 102 -6.54 3.48 -4.56
N ILE A 103 -6.37 2.66 -5.61
CA ILE A 103 -6.12 3.11 -6.98
C ILE A 103 -7.19 2.43 -7.86
N PRO A 104 -8.27 3.13 -8.23
CA PRO A 104 -9.34 2.54 -9.02
C PRO A 104 -8.86 2.12 -10.42
N GLU A 105 -9.15 0.88 -10.83
CA GLU A 105 -8.76 0.39 -12.17
C GLU A 105 -9.37 1.23 -13.32
N SER A 106 -10.50 1.89 -13.07
CA SER A 106 -11.16 2.81 -14.00
C SER A 106 -10.31 4.03 -14.32
N ASP A 107 -9.50 4.47 -13.37
CA ASP A 107 -8.74 5.73 -13.45
C ASP A 107 -7.35 5.49 -14.04
N ILE A 108 -6.92 4.22 -14.13
CA ILE A 108 -5.63 3.85 -14.70
C ILE A 108 -5.66 3.94 -16.23
N VAL A 109 -4.77 4.74 -16.79
CA VAL A 109 -4.49 4.82 -18.23
C VAL A 109 -3.06 4.37 -18.49
N VAL A 110 -2.88 3.25 -19.20
CA VAL A 110 -1.55 2.67 -19.49
C VAL A 110 -1.14 2.99 -20.93
N THR A 111 0.10 3.44 -21.12
CA THR A 111 0.73 3.70 -22.41
C THR A 111 2.16 3.15 -22.42
N ASP A 112 2.35 1.97 -23.03
CA ASP A 112 3.64 1.28 -23.10
C ASP A 112 4.26 1.06 -21.71
N ILE A 113 5.38 1.74 -21.41
CA ILE A 113 6.07 1.66 -20.12
C ILE A 113 5.60 2.70 -19.09
N TYR A 114 4.61 3.52 -19.42
CA TYR A 114 4.07 4.57 -18.55
C TYR A 114 2.61 4.32 -18.21
N ALA A 115 2.16 4.81 -17.07
CA ALA A 115 0.74 4.88 -16.75
C ALA A 115 0.44 6.10 -15.89
N THR A 116 -0.81 6.54 -15.91
CA THR A 116 -1.33 7.57 -15.01
C THR A 116 -2.56 7.06 -14.29
N GLY A 117 -2.86 7.62 -13.12
CA GLY A 117 -4.04 7.26 -12.36
C GLY A 117 -4.31 8.21 -11.21
N LYS A 118 -5.27 7.81 -10.36
CA LYS A 118 -5.61 8.49 -9.12
C LYS A 118 -5.41 7.55 -7.95
N MET A 119 -4.83 8.06 -6.88
CA MET A 119 -4.68 7.35 -5.62
C MET A 119 -5.42 8.11 -4.53
N GLU A 120 -6.14 7.39 -3.69
CA GLU A 120 -6.81 7.92 -2.51
C GLU A 120 -6.25 7.23 -1.26
N ILE A 121 -5.79 8.01 -0.28
CA ILE A 121 -5.36 7.54 1.03
C ILE A 121 -6.34 8.08 2.07
N LYS A 122 -7.00 7.16 2.76
CA LYS A 122 -7.95 7.44 3.84
C LYS A 122 -7.40 6.97 5.17
N ILE A 123 -7.40 7.84 6.16
CA ILE A 123 -7.09 7.55 7.55
C ILE A 123 -8.25 8.07 8.39
N SER A 124 -8.99 7.18 9.04
CA SER A 124 -10.10 7.55 9.93
C SER A 124 -9.81 7.12 11.37
N LEU A 125 -10.14 8.01 12.30
CA LEU A 125 -10.23 7.72 13.72
C LEU A 125 -11.70 7.65 14.10
N GLU A 126 -12.16 6.48 14.49
CA GLU A 126 -13.50 6.24 14.98
C GLU A 126 -13.53 6.19 16.51
N GLY A 127 -14.59 6.73 17.11
CA GLY A 127 -14.90 6.55 18.51
C GLY A 127 -16.13 5.69 18.72
N CYS A 128 -15.94 4.59 19.45
CA CYS A 128 -16.95 3.58 19.70
C CYS A 128 -17.55 3.72 21.10
N ILE A 129 -18.79 4.21 21.18
CA ILE A 129 -19.56 4.20 22.44
C ILE A 129 -19.92 2.75 22.77
N LEU A 130 -19.50 2.30 23.96
CA LEU A 130 -19.72 0.93 24.46
C LEU A 130 -19.15 -0.18 23.54
N TRP A 131 -18.16 0.12 22.69
CA TRP A 131 -17.63 -0.78 21.64
C TRP A 131 -18.62 -1.23 20.56
N VAL A 132 -19.83 -0.67 20.51
CA VAL A 132 -20.88 -1.10 19.56
C VAL A 132 -21.23 -0.03 18.53
N ILE A 133 -21.19 1.25 18.93
CA ILE A 133 -21.58 2.36 18.06
C ILE A 133 -20.34 3.20 17.81
N CYS A 134 -19.69 2.97 16.68
CA CYS A 134 -18.54 3.75 16.22
C CYS A 134 -19.02 4.93 15.38
N THR A 135 -18.41 6.10 15.62
CA THR A 135 -18.60 7.31 14.82
C THR A 135 -17.24 7.85 14.43
N ASP A 136 -17.11 8.35 13.21
CA ASP A 136 -15.91 9.07 12.78
C ASP A 136 -15.73 10.30 13.67
N LEU A 137 -14.55 10.44 14.26
CA LEU A 137 -14.11 11.59 15.03
C LEU A 137 -13.14 12.46 14.22
N TYR A 138 -12.31 11.79 13.44
CA TYR A 138 -11.38 12.41 12.52
C TYR A 138 -11.34 11.57 11.25
N ASN A 139 -11.31 12.22 10.10
CA ASN A 139 -11.25 11.57 8.81
C ASN A 139 -10.39 12.44 7.90
N GLU A 140 -9.23 11.92 7.55
CA GLU A 140 -8.33 12.50 6.59
C GLU A 140 -8.44 11.70 5.31
N ASN A 141 -8.72 12.41 4.22
CA ASN A 141 -8.79 11.84 2.89
C ASN A 141 -7.90 12.67 1.98
N ILE A 142 -6.84 12.06 1.48
CA ILE A 142 -5.87 12.71 0.61
C ILE A 142 -5.94 12.03 -0.76
N GLU A 143 -6.18 12.83 -1.78
CA GLU A 143 -6.23 12.38 -3.18
C GLU A 143 -4.98 12.84 -3.92
N TYR A 144 -4.41 11.95 -4.73
CA TYR A 144 -3.23 12.22 -5.55
C TYR A 144 -3.52 11.87 -7.01
N ASN A 145 -3.07 12.73 -7.93
CA ASN A 145 -2.72 12.29 -9.27
C ASN A 145 -1.38 11.58 -9.20
N VAL A 146 -1.30 10.38 -9.79
CA VAL A 146 -0.11 9.54 -9.70
C VAL A 146 0.34 9.11 -11.09
N ASP A 147 1.63 9.28 -11.34
CA ASP A 147 2.29 8.78 -12.54
C ASP A 147 3.14 7.57 -12.19
N PHE A 148 3.12 6.58 -13.09
CA PHE A 148 3.81 5.31 -12.93
C PHE A 148 4.75 5.04 -14.10
N ILE A 149 5.82 4.31 -13.81
CA ILE A 149 6.77 3.79 -14.78
C ILE A 149 7.00 2.30 -14.55
N LYS A 150 7.20 1.54 -15.64
CA LYS A 150 7.57 0.13 -15.60
C LYS A 150 9.09 -0.03 -15.64
N GLU A 151 9.66 -0.59 -14.57
CA GLU A 151 11.09 -0.88 -14.39
C GLU A 151 11.30 -2.39 -14.28
N GLU A 152 12.00 -3.01 -15.25
CA GLU A 152 12.33 -4.45 -15.23
C GLU A 152 11.12 -5.34 -14.87
N ASP A 153 9.98 -5.08 -15.51
CA ASP A 153 8.67 -5.73 -15.33
C ASP A 153 7.87 -5.35 -14.07
N ASN A 154 8.35 -4.46 -13.21
CA ASN A 154 7.62 -3.97 -12.04
C ASN A 154 7.14 -2.53 -12.23
N TRP A 155 5.90 -2.25 -11.88
CA TRP A 155 5.38 -0.88 -11.85
C TRP A 155 5.81 -0.16 -10.57
N LYS A 156 6.19 1.11 -10.72
CA LYS A 156 6.62 2.01 -9.64
C LYS A 156 6.00 3.37 -9.82
N ILE A 157 5.78 4.09 -8.72
CA ILE A 157 5.36 5.49 -8.73
C ILE A 157 6.57 6.37 -9.05
N ILE A 158 6.43 7.30 -9.99
CA ILE A 158 7.48 8.27 -10.36
C ILE A 158 7.11 9.73 -10.01
N SER A 159 5.83 10.00 -9.73
CA SER A 159 5.35 11.31 -9.28
C SER A 159 4.01 11.15 -8.57
N MET A 160 3.79 11.94 -7.52
CA MET A 160 2.50 12.13 -6.87
C MET A 160 2.24 13.63 -6.70
N VAL A 161 1.03 14.06 -7.04
CA VAL A 161 0.59 15.46 -6.88
C VAL A 161 -0.76 15.46 -6.19
N GLU A 162 -0.81 16.02 -4.99
CA GLU A 162 -2.04 16.17 -4.19
C GLU A 162 -3.07 17.04 -4.93
N ILE A 163 -4.37 16.74 -4.75
CA ILE A 163 -5.51 17.37 -5.42
C ILE A 163 -6.36 18.20 -4.44
#